data_AF-A0A250J9Y6-F1
#
_entry.id   AF-A0A250J9Y6-F1
#
_cell.length_a   1.000
_cell.length_b   1.000
_cell.length_c   1.000
_cell.angle_alpha   90.00
_cell.angle_beta   90.00
_cell.angle_gamma   90.00
#
_symmetry.space_group_name_H-M   'P 1'
#
loop_
_entity.id
_entity.type
_entity.pdbx_description
1 polymer ?
#
loop_
_entity_poly.entity_id
_entity_poly.type
_entity_poly.pdbx_seq_one_letter_code
_entity_poly.pdbx_strand_id
1 'polypeptide(L)'
;MRHVLMAISVAATLVVPTVSAAETVAISCGTVGKEFELCKQGAEAWAKKSGHEVKLVSGSTDASEQLTVFQQQLSAGSPDIDVFRVDVVWPGILGAHFIDLKKYIPDDVVKQHFPAIVENNTVDGKLVAMPWFTDAGVLYYRKDLLEKYKQKPPTTWQELATTAKLVQDAERKAGNDKMVGFVFQAKAAETLTCNALEWIDSFGGGAIVDKSGKVNIDNPKAAEALKTAASWIGTIAPQGVLNYEEEGARGVFQSGNAVFMRNWPYAWALANSPDSPINGKVGVVALPKGGADGKSTGTLGGWNLSVSKYSKHPEIAADLVKYLASPEEQKRRAILGSFNPTIVSLYKDADVLKANPFFGTLLDTFTNAVARPAKVTGAKYSRVSADFRNTVHSILSGGAAQTEAKVKDLQKKLERIGKNGKW
;
A
#
# COMPACT_ATOMS: atom_id res chain seq x y z
N MET A 1 45.29 81.37 11.97
CA MET A 1 45.24 80.06 11.26
C MET A 1 45.08 78.94 12.28
N ARG A 2 43.90 78.31 12.33
CA ARG A 2 43.68 76.88 12.66
C ARG A 2 42.17 76.62 12.69
N HIS A 3 41.64 76.12 11.58
CA HIS A 3 40.30 75.56 11.51
C HIS A 3 40.36 74.11 11.96
N VAL A 4 39.50 73.74 12.92
CA VAL A 4 39.30 72.35 13.35
C VAL A 4 38.06 71.83 12.63
N LEU A 5 38.25 70.88 11.70
CA LEU A 5 37.18 70.13 11.06
C LEU A 5 36.85 68.91 11.92
N MET A 6 35.62 68.86 12.41
CA MET A 6 35.06 67.74 13.16
C MET A 6 34.37 66.80 12.16
N ALA A 7 34.93 65.62 11.94
CA ALA A 7 34.35 64.60 11.07
C ALA A 7 33.35 63.75 11.86
N ILE A 8 32.08 63.78 11.45
CA ILE A 8 31.02 62.89 11.97
C ILE A 8 31.04 61.61 11.13
N SER A 9 31.50 60.50 11.72
CA SER A 9 31.38 59.17 11.13
C SER A 9 29.98 58.61 11.38
N VAL A 10 29.17 58.53 10.33
CA VAL A 10 27.91 57.77 10.34
C VAL A 10 28.26 56.30 10.08
N ALA A 11 28.15 55.46 11.11
CA ALA A 11 28.27 54.02 10.96
C ALA A 11 26.97 53.45 10.37
N ALA A 12 26.99 53.11 9.08
CA ALA A 12 25.91 52.38 8.44
C ALA A 12 26.00 50.89 8.82
N THR A 13 25.10 50.42 9.67
CA THR A 13 24.91 48.99 9.95
C THR A 13 24.29 48.31 8.74
N LEU A 14 25.13 47.69 7.91
CA LEU A 14 24.71 46.76 6.86
C LEU A 14 24.11 45.50 7.51
N VAL A 15 22.79 45.41 7.55
CA VAL A 15 22.09 44.14 7.79
C VAL A 15 22.20 43.32 6.51
N VAL A 16 23.19 42.43 6.45
CA VAL A 16 23.28 41.43 5.39
C VAL A 16 22.21 40.37 5.68
N PRO A 17 21.20 40.18 4.81
CA PRO A 17 20.26 39.09 4.98
C PRO A 17 21.06 37.79 4.87
N THR A 18 21.07 36.98 5.92
CA THR A 18 21.61 35.61 5.88
C THR A 18 20.72 34.82 4.93
N VAL A 19 21.16 34.67 3.68
CA VAL A 19 20.63 33.64 2.80
C VAL A 19 21.03 32.32 3.45
N SER A 20 20.07 31.67 4.12
CA SER A 20 20.26 30.31 4.62
C SER A 20 20.69 29.44 3.43
N ALA A 21 21.83 28.76 3.55
CA ALA A 21 22.32 27.90 2.49
C ALA A 21 21.29 26.80 2.19
N ALA A 22 21.10 26.48 0.92
CA ALA A 22 20.21 25.40 0.51
C ALA A 22 20.77 24.07 1.03
N GLU A 23 20.16 23.53 2.08
CA GLU A 23 20.45 22.16 2.53
C GLU A 23 19.80 21.12 1.61
N THR A 24 20.42 19.94 1.49
CA THR A 24 19.90 18.81 0.72
C THR A 24 19.36 17.74 1.65
N VAL A 25 18.14 17.24 1.39
CA VAL A 25 17.58 16.05 2.04
C VAL A 25 17.31 14.94 1.02
N ALA A 26 17.47 13.68 1.43
CA ALA A 26 17.18 12.52 0.60
C ALA A 26 15.87 11.83 1.01
N ILE A 27 15.01 11.53 0.04
CA ILE A 27 13.75 10.81 0.24
C ILE A 27 13.71 9.51 -0.56
N SER A 28 13.22 8.45 0.08
CA SER A 28 12.90 7.21 -0.62
C SER A 28 11.51 7.26 -1.27
N CYS A 29 11.43 6.99 -2.56
CA CYS A 29 10.21 6.92 -3.36
C CYS A 29 9.97 5.49 -3.85
N GLY A 30 8.69 5.05 -3.84
CA GLY A 30 8.28 3.78 -4.42
C GLY A 30 8.22 3.84 -5.95
N THR A 31 8.19 2.69 -6.61
CA THR A 31 8.30 2.55 -8.07
C THR A 31 7.09 1.85 -8.71
N VAL A 32 6.04 1.55 -7.93
CA VAL A 32 4.82 0.91 -8.44
C VAL A 32 3.98 1.94 -9.21
N GLY A 33 3.58 1.60 -10.44
CA GLY A 33 2.74 2.47 -11.26
C GLY A 33 3.31 3.89 -11.43
N LYS A 34 2.63 4.89 -10.85
CA LYS A 34 3.04 6.31 -10.90
C LYS A 34 3.71 6.81 -9.62
N GLU A 35 4.04 5.94 -8.66
CA GLU A 35 4.55 6.36 -7.36
C GLU A 35 5.82 7.21 -7.46
N PHE A 36 6.81 6.79 -8.24
CA PHE A 36 8.09 7.48 -8.33
C PHE A 36 7.91 8.88 -8.92
N GLU A 37 7.17 8.98 -10.03
CA GLU A 37 6.92 10.24 -10.71
C GLU A 37 6.13 11.21 -9.82
N LEU A 38 5.10 10.74 -9.10
CA LEU A 38 4.34 11.61 -8.21
C LEU A 38 5.15 12.03 -6.98
N CYS A 39 5.97 11.12 -6.42
CA CYS A 39 6.88 11.42 -5.32
C CYS A 39 7.90 12.49 -5.73
N LYS A 40 8.51 12.32 -6.91
CA LYS A 40 9.42 13.28 -7.55
C LYS A 40 8.77 14.65 -7.68
N GLN A 41 7.60 14.73 -8.33
CA GLN A 41 6.88 15.99 -8.53
C GLN A 41 6.56 16.70 -7.21
N GLY A 42 6.10 15.96 -6.20
CA GLY A 42 5.79 16.53 -4.88
C GLY A 42 7.05 17.04 -4.17
N ALA A 43 8.13 16.27 -4.21
CA ALA A 43 9.41 16.62 -3.60
C ALA A 43 10.07 17.83 -4.29
N GLU A 44 10.04 17.88 -5.62
CA GLU A 44 10.56 19.02 -6.40
C GLU A 44 9.73 20.30 -6.18
N ALA A 45 8.39 20.16 -6.05
CA ALA A 45 7.53 21.28 -5.72
C ALA A 45 7.80 21.83 -4.31
N TRP A 46 8.05 20.94 -3.33
CA TRP A 46 8.52 21.32 -2.00
C TRP A 46 9.87 22.05 -2.08
N ALA A 47 10.87 21.47 -2.76
CA ALA A 47 12.21 22.04 -2.90
C ALA A 47 12.17 23.46 -3.47
N LYS A 48 11.37 23.67 -4.53
CA LYS A 48 11.16 25.01 -5.12
C LYS A 48 10.53 26.01 -4.14
N LYS A 49 9.63 25.55 -3.27
CA LYS A 49 8.93 26.39 -2.29
C LYS A 49 9.80 26.72 -1.07
N SER A 50 10.58 25.76 -0.60
CA SER A 50 11.40 25.89 0.61
C SER A 50 12.76 26.53 0.35
N GLY A 51 13.27 26.45 -0.89
CA GLY A 51 14.65 26.86 -1.22
C GLY A 51 15.69 25.80 -0.87
N HIS A 52 15.26 24.59 -0.50
CA HIS A 52 16.13 23.43 -0.26
C HIS A 52 16.22 22.52 -1.48
N GLU A 53 17.15 21.57 -1.44
CA GLU A 53 17.31 20.54 -2.46
C GLU A 53 16.79 19.19 -1.98
N VAL A 54 16.34 18.35 -2.92
CA VAL A 54 15.89 17.00 -2.62
C VAL A 54 16.55 15.97 -3.55
N LYS A 55 17.12 14.92 -2.95
CA LYS A 55 17.62 13.75 -3.65
C LYS A 55 16.59 12.62 -3.58
N LEU A 56 16.31 12.01 -4.72
CA LEU A 56 15.38 10.88 -4.81
C LEU A 56 16.17 9.57 -4.75
N VAL A 57 15.69 8.65 -3.91
CA VAL A 57 16.21 7.29 -3.79
C VAL A 57 15.08 6.31 -4.10
N SER A 58 15.30 5.39 -5.03
CA SER A 58 14.35 4.32 -5.33
C SER A 58 14.94 2.96 -4.94
N GLY A 59 14.07 1.97 -4.74
CA GLY A 59 14.48 0.60 -4.45
C GLY A 59 13.55 -0.42 -5.07
N SER A 60 13.46 -1.60 -4.45
CA SER A 60 12.64 -2.71 -4.95
C SER A 60 11.15 -2.37 -4.88
N THR A 61 10.38 -2.91 -5.82
CA THR A 61 8.90 -2.92 -5.73
C THR A 61 8.40 -3.94 -4.70
N ASP A 62 9.20 -4.96 -4.36
CA ASP A 62 8.87 -5.90 -3.29
C ASP A 62 9.15 -5.27 -1.92
N ALA A 63 8.09 -5.17 -1.11
CA ALA A 63 8.15 -4.57 0.21
C ALA A 63 9.13 -5.29 1.16
N SER A 64 9.26 -6.62 1.07
CA SER A 64 10.17 -7.37 1.97
C SER A 64 11.64 -7.17 1.62
N GLU A 65 11.96 -7.12 0.33
CA GLU A 65 13.30 -6.77 -0.14
C GLU A 65 13.66 -5.34 0.28
N GLN A 66 12.73 -4.39 0.11
CA GLN A 66 12.93 -3.01 0.52
C GLN A 66 13.14 -2.86 2.04
N LEU A 67 12.35 -3.58 2.85
CA LEU A 67 12.52 -3.59 4.31
C LEU A 67 13.91 -4.08 4.70
N THR A 68 14.43 -5.12 4.04
CA THR A 68 15.77 -5.66 4.33
C THR A 68 16.85 -4.62 4.11
N VAL A 69 16.79 -3.88 2.99
CA VAL A 69 17.72 -2.78 2.68
C VAL A 69 17.63 -1.68 3.74
N PHE A 70 16.42 -1.26 4.11
CA PHE A 70 16.23 -0.23 5.14
C PHE A 70 16.73 -0.67 6.51
N GLN A 71 16.50 -1.92 6.92
CA GLN A 71 17.03 -2.46 8.18
C GLN A 71 18.55 -2.40 8.22
N GLN A 72 19.22 -2.76 7.12
CA GLN A 72 20.69 -2.68 7.04
C GLN A 72 21.18 -1.23 7.18
N GLN A 73 20.60 -0.29 6.41
CA GLN A 73 20.99 1.12 6.43
C GLN A 73 20.75 1.76 7.80
N LEU A 74 19.56 1.55 8.38
CA LEU A 74 19.18 2.12 9.67
C LEU A 74 19.96 1.49 10.83
N SER A 75 20.28 0.19 10.77
CA SER A 75 21.13 -0.46 11.78
C SER A 75 22.58 0.05 11.74
N ALA A 76 23.07 0.41 10.56
CA ALA A 76 24.38 1.04 10.39
C ALA A 76 24.38 2.54 10.79
N GLY A 77 23.21 3.12 11.09
CA GLY A 77 23.09 4.56 11.34
C GLY A 77 23.42 5.42 10.13
N SER A 78 23.16 4.91 8.91
CA SER A 78 23.47 5.63 7.66
C SER A 78 22.69 6.96 7.60
N PRO A 79 23.35 8.06 7.24
CA PRO A 79 22.72 9.35 6.99
C PRO A 79 22.27 9.54 5.52
N ASP A 80 22.32 8.50 4.69
CA ASP A 80 22.13 8.62 3.23
C ASP A 80 20.68 8.86 2.81
N ILE A 81 19.72 8.57 3.70
CA ILE A 81 18.28 8.79 3.50
C ILE A 81 17.74 9.51 4.74
N ASP A 82 17.10 10.66 4.52
CA ASP A 82 16.50 11.46 5.58
C ASP A 82 15.03 11.10 5.78
N VAL A 83 14.29 10.92 4.67
CA VAL A 83 12.86 10.58 4.65
C VAL A 83 12.65 9.19 4.05
N PHE A 84 12.13 8.27 4.87
CA PHE A 84 11.82 6.91 4.46
C PHE A 84 10.33 6.76 4.14
N ARG A 85 10.02 6.11 3.01
CA ARG A 85 8.68 5.59 2.72
C ARG A 85 8.48 4.26 3.46
N VAL A 86 7.58 4.24 4.44
CA VAL A 86 7.41 3.14 5.41
C VAL A 86 6.06 2.45 5.21
N ASP A 87 6.06 1.16 4.87
CA ASP A 87 4.82 0.36 4.72
C ASP A 87 4.04 0.38 6.03
N VAL A 88 2.71 0.33 5.96
CA VAL A 88 1.82 0.29 7.13
C VAL A 88 2.19 -0.82 8.14
N VAL A 89 2.85 -1.90 7.73
CA VAL A 89 3.30 -2.99 8.64
C VAL A 89 4.67 -2.78 9.29
N TRP A 90 5.39 -1.70 8.97
CA TRP A 90 6.75 -1.47 9.45
C TRP A 90 6.91 -0.54 10.67
N PRO A 91 5.94 0.28 11.13
CA PRO A 91 6.15 1.15 12.30
C PRO A 91 6.67 0.40 13.52
N GLY A 92 6.10 -0.77 13.85
CA GLY A 92 6.55 -1.59 14.98
C GLY A 92 7.91 -2.28 14.78
N ILE A 93 8.45 -2.30 13.55
CA ILE A 93 9.74 -2.91 13.21
C ILE A 93 10.84 -1.85 13.20
N LEU A 94 10.57 -0.69 12.55
CA LEU A 94 11.56 0.34 12.27
C LEU A 94 11.44 1.57 13.19
N GLY A 95 10.36 1.70 13.97
CA GLY A 95 10.02 2.92 14.72
C GLY A 95 11.13 3.44 15.64
N ALA A 96 11.95 2.55 16.21
CA ALA A 96 13.10 2.93 17.04
C ALA A 96 14.20 3.72 16.31
N HIS A 97 14.18 3.73 14.97
CA HIS A 97 15.11 4.46 14.11
C HIS A 97 14.56 5.82 13.64
N PHE A 98 13.32 6.16 13.98
CA PHE A 98 12.67 7.39 13.52
C PHE A 98 12.47 8.38 14.65
N ILE A 99 12.47 9.67 14.31
CA ILE A 99 12.16 10.74 15.26
C ILE A 99 10.65 10.77 15.57
N ASP A 100 10.29 11.45 16.65
CA ASP A 100 8.89 11.74 16.96
C ASP A 100 8.41 12.96 16.17
N LEU A 101 7.55 12.73 15.17
CA LEU A 101 7.06 13.77 14.26
C LEU A 101 6.14 14.78 14.94
N LYS A 102 5.53 14.46 16.09
CA LYS A 102 4.71 15.40 16.87
C LYS A 102 5.49 16.63 17.36
N LYS A 103 6.82 16.55 17.41
CA LYS A 103 7.68 17.68 17.76
C LYS A 103 7.79 18.73 16.64
N TYR A 104 7.47 18.35 15.41
CA TYR A 104 7.67 19.17 14.21
C TYR A 104 6.36 19.43 13.45
N ILE A 105 5.37 18.55 13.62
CA ILE A 105 4.08 18.60 12.92
C ILE A 105 2.97 18.87 13.95
N PRO A 106 2.24 19.98 13.80
CA PRO A 106 1.14 20.33 14.69
C PRO A 106 0.04 19.26 14.78
N ASP A 107 -0.55 19.11 15.96
CA ASP A 107 -1.59 18.10 16.24
C ASP A 107 -2.85 18.25 15.37
N ASP A 108 -3.22 19.48 14.99
CA ASP A 108 -4.34 19.75 14.10
C ASP A 108 -4.10 19.23 12.68
N VAL A 109 -2.84 19.18 12.23
CA VAL A 109 -2.46 18.52 10.97
C VAL A 109 -2.61 17.01 11.11
N VAL A 110 -2.07 16.42 12.19
CA VAL A 110 -2.16 14.98 12.44
C VAL A 110 -3.61 14.49 12.52
N LYS A 111 -4.49 15.27 13.17
CA LYS A 111 -5.91 14.93 13.38
C LYS A 111 -6.76 14.95 12.11
N GLN A 112 -6.26 15.46 10.98
CA GLN A 112 -6.96 15.39 9.69
C GLN A 112 -6.96 13.98 9.10
N HIS A 113 -6.00 13.15 9.52
CA HIS A 113 -5.85 11.79 9.01
C HIS A 113 -6.75 10.79 9.75
N PHE A 114 -7.00 9.63 9.14
CA PHE A 114 -7.73 8.54 9.79
C PHE A 114 -7.09 8.15 11.13
N PRO A 115 -7.85 8.17 12.25
CA PRO A 115 -7.31 7.88 13.58
C PRO A 115 -6.63 6.52 13.69
N ALA A 116 -7.16 5.49 13.02
CA ALA A 116 -6.59 4.14 13.03
C ALA A 116 -5.19 4.08 12.40
N ILE A 117 -4.92 4.89 11.35
CA ILE A 117 -3.61 4.93 10.71
C ILE A 117 -2.62 5.71 11.57
N VAL A 118 -3.06 6.81 12.18
CA VAL A 118 -2.24 7.56 13.16
C VAL A 118 -1.89 6.67 14.36
N GLU A 119 -2.84 5.87 14.86
CA GLU A 119 -2.61 4.91 15.95
C GLU A 119 -1.60 3.84 15.53
N ASN A 120 -1.72 3.27 14.33
CA ASN A 120 -0.76 2.29 13.80
C ASN A 120 0.67 2.86 13.71
N ASN A 121 0.79 4.13 13.31
CA ASN A 121 2.06 4.81 13.17
C ASN A 121 2.59 5.40 14.49
N THR A 122 1.86 5.24 15.59
CA THR A 122 2.29 5.66 16.92
C THR A 122 2.85 4.46 17.67
N VAL A 123 4.16 4.45 17.91
CA VAL A 123 4.88 3.37 18.60
C VAL A 123 5.51 3.94 19.86
N ASP A 124 5.27 3.30 21.00
CA ASP A 124 5.75 3.75 22.32
C ASP A 124 5.44 5.23 22.60
N GLY A 125 4.24 5.68 22.19
CA GLY A 125 3.75 7.06 22.35
C GLY A 125 4.30 8.07 21.34
N LYS A 126 5.24 7.69 20.47
CA LYS A 126 5.86 8.57 19.46
C LYS A 126 5.21 8.37 18.10
N LEU A 127 4.91 9.45 17.39
CA LEU A 127 4.43 9.36 16.01
C LEU A 127 5.64 9.16 15.10
N VAL A 128 5.96 7.90 14.77
CA VAL A 128 7.17 7.54 14.03
C VAL A 128 7.00 7.65 12.52
N ALA A 129 5.76 7.79 12.02
CA ALA A 129 5.47 7.97 10.60
C ALA A 129 4.19 8.81 10.38
N MET A 130 4.24 9.74 9.43
CA MET A 130 3.03 10.45 8.97
C MET A 130 2.29 9.64 7.91
N PRO A 131 0.96 9.49 8.03
CA PRO A 131 0.17 8.85 6.98
C PRO A 131 0.30 9.60 5.65
N TRP A 132 0.56 8.88 4.55
CA TRP A 132 0.76 9.50 3.23
C TRP A 132 -0.31 9.07 2.24
N PHE A 133 -0.57 7.78 2.12
CA PHE A 133 -1.74 7.23 1.45
C PHE A 133 -2.11 5.88 2.08
N THR A 134 -3.39 5.53 2.01
CA THR A 134 -3.87 4.21 2.43
C THR A 134 -4.22 3.38 1.21
N ASP A 135 -4.49 2.09 1.39
CA ASP A 135 -5.02 1.22 0.33
C ASP A 135 -5.91 0.15 0.95
N ALA A 136 -6.83 -0.38 0.13
CA ALA A 136 -7.41 -1.70 0.36
C ALA A 136 -7.48 -2.44 -0.96
N GLY A 137 -7.37 -3.77 -0.93
CA GLY A 137 -7.58 -4.59 -2.12
C GLY A 137 -8.99 -4.40 -2.67
N VAL A 138 -9.10 -4.21 -3.98
CA VAL A 138 -10.38 -4.04 -4.69
C VAL A 138 -10.45 -4.97 -5.89
N LEU A 139 -11.67 -5.23 -6.36
CA LEU A 139 -11.91 -6.00 -7.57
C LEU A 139 -12.11 -5.05 -8.76
N TYR A 140 -11.16 -5.09 -9.68
CA TYR A 140 -11.31 -4.53 -11.02
C TYR A 140 -12.01 -5.53 -11.93
N TYR A 141 -12.88 -5.02 -12.80
CA TYR A 141 -13.58 -5.83 -13.79
C TYR A 141 -13.76 -5.09 -15.11
N ARG A 142 -13.86 -5.87 -16.19
CA ARG A 142 -14.20 -5.38 -17.54
C ARG A 142 -15.70 -5.18 -17.69
N LYS A 143 -16.18 -3.94 -17.53
CA LYS A 143 -17.61 -3.58 -17.65
C LYS A 143 -18.17 -4.00 -19.00
N ASP A 144 -17.44 -3.71 -20.06
CA ASP A 144 -17.83 -4.02 -21.44
C ASP A 144 -17.99 -5.52 -21.68
N LEU A 145 -17.11 -6.35 -21.09
CA LEU A 145 -17.24 -7.80 -21.17
C LEU A 145 -18.44 -8.31 -20.35
N LEU A 146 -18.64 -7.79 -19.13
CA LEU A 146 -19.81 -8.19 -18.33
C LEU A 146 -21.11 -7.79 -19.02
N GLU A 147 -21.20 -6.58 -19.58
CA GLU A 147 -22.35 -6.11 -20.36
C GLU A 147 -22.60 -6.98 -21.60
N LYS A 148 -21.56 -7.25 -22.39
CA LYS A 148 -21.62 -8.13 -23.58
C LYS A 148 -22.20 -9.51 -23.26
N TYR A 149 -21.83 -10.08 -22.12
CA TYR A 149 -22.27 -11.41 -21.69
C TYR A 149 -23.44 -11.38 -20.68
N LYS A 150 -24.06 -10.21 -20.48
CA LYS A 150 -25.21 -10.01 -19.58
C LYS A 150 -24.95 -10.46 -18.14
N GLN A 151 -23.72 -10.26 -17.68
CA GLN A 151 -23.27 -10.58 -16.33
C GLN A 151 -23.25 -9.32 -15.46
N LYS A 152 -23.28 -9.50 -14.15
CA LYS A 152 -23.11 -8.43 -13.15
C LYS A 152 -21.75 -8.58 -12.46
N PRO A 153 -21.21 -7.51 -11.86
CA PRO A 153 -20.04 -7.64 -10.98
C PRO A 153 -20.34 -8.67 -9.87
N PRO A 154 -19.43 -9.63 -9.62
CA PRO A 154 -19.69 -10.72 -8.69
C PRO A 154 -19.67 -10.23 -7.24
N THR A 155 -20.58 -10.75 -6.43
CA THR A 155 -20.66 -10.46 -4.99
C THR A 155 -20.05 -11.58 -4.15
N THR A 156 -19.93 -12.79 -4.69
CA THR A 156 -19.28 -13.95 -4.04
C THR A 156 -18.11 -14.48 -4.86
N TRP A 157 -17.16 -15.16 -4.21
CA TRP A 157 -16.04 -15.80 -4.92
C TRP A 157 -16.49 -16.89 -5.91
N GLN A 158 -17.61 -17.56 -5.62
CA GLN A 158 -18.23 -18.54 -6.52
C GLN A 158 -18.80 -17.86 -7.77
N GLU A 159 -19.54 -16.76 -7.61
CA GLU A 159 -20.01 -15.95 -8.73
C GLU A 159 -18.86 -15.42 -9.59
N LEU A 160 -17.76 -14.98 -8.95
CA LEU A 160 -16.56 -14.56 -9.66
C LEU A 160 -16.03 -15.71 -10.52
N ALA A 161 -15.84 -16.90 -9.94
CA ALA A 161 -15.29 -18.04 -10.67
C ALA A 161 -16.18 -18.48 -11.84
N THR A 162 -17.49 -18.56 -11.64
CA THR A 162 -18.46 -18.90 -12.69
C THR A 162 -18.47 -17.86 -13.81
N THR A 163 -18.55 -16.57 -13.45
CA THR A 163 -18.56 -15.47 -14.41
C THR A 163 -17.25 -15.38 -15.18
N ALA A 164 -16.12 -15.51 -14.48
CA ALA A 164 -14.78 -15.49 -15.05
C ALA A 164 -14.60 -16.60 -16.08
N LYS A 165 -15.03 -17.84 -15.76
CA LYS A 165 -14.93 -18.98 -16.67
C LYS A 165 -15.80 -18.78 -17.91
N LEU A 166 -17.06 -18.35 -17.73
CA LEU A 166 -17.99 -18.10 -18.83
C LEU A 166 -17.43 -17.07 -19.82
N VAL A 167 -16.99 -15.92 -19.32
CA VAL A 167 -16.46 -14.84 -20.17
C VAL A 167 -15.13 -15.26 -20.80
N GLN A 168 -14.24 -15.90 -20.04
CA GLN A 168 -12.96 -16.42 -20.56
C GLN A 168 -13.19 -17.36 -21.75
N ASP A 169 -14.05 -18.36 -21.61
CA ASP A 169 -14.30 -19.35 -22.66
C ASP A 169 -14.94 -18.72 -23.90
N ALA A 170 -15.89 -17.79 -23.69
CA ALA A 170 -16.58 -17.11 -24.76
C ALA A 170 -15.64 -16.18 -25.57
N GLU A 171 -14.77 -15.43 -24.90
CA GLU A 171 -13.77 -14.57 -25.55
C GLU A 171 -12.70 -15.39 -26.29
N ARG A 172 -12.27 -16.52 -25.72
CA ARG A 172 -11.37 -17.46 -26.41
C ARG A 172 -12.00 -18.03 -27.66
N LYS A 173 -13.26 -18.45 -27.59
CA LYS A 173 -14.01 -18.93 -28.76
C LYS A 173 -14.20 -17.83 -29.81
N ALA A 174 -14.29 -16.57 -29.39
CA ALA A 174 -14.36 -15.40 -30.26
C ALA A 174 -13.00 -14.95 -30.83
N GLY A 175 -11.90 -15.66 -30.53
CA GLY A 175 -10.59 -15.45 -31.13
C GLY A 175 -9.54 -14.80 -30.22
N ASN A 176 -9.87 -14.46 -28.96
CA ASN A 176 -8.87 -14.01 -27.99
C ASN A 176 -8.38 -15.17 -27.12
N ASP A 177 -7.48 -15.98 -27.66
CA ASP A 177 -6.87 -17.14 -27.00
C ASP A 177 -6.14 -16.78 -25.69
N LYS A 178 -5.66 -15.54 -25.55
CA LYS A 178 -4.96 -15.01 -24.37
C LYS A 178 -5.88 -14.63 -23.22
N MET A 179 -7.19 -14.55 -23.42
CA MET A 179 -8.11 -14.14 -22.36
C MET A 179 -8.00 -15.08 -21.15
N VAL A 180 -7.91 -14.52 -19.95
CA VAL A 180 -8.00 -15.22 -18.68
C VAL A 180 -9.11 -14.65 -17.81
N GLY A 181 -9.73 -15.47 -16.98
CA GLY A 181 -10.86 -15.08 -16.16
C GLY A 181 -10.44 -14.16 -15.01
N PHE A 182 -9.32 -14.43 -14.35
CA PHE A 182 -8.91 -13.71 -13.16
C PHE A 182 -7.38 -13.64 -13.02
N VAL A 183 -6.86 -12.44 -12.72
CA VAL A 183 -5.45 -12.23 -12.37
C VAL A 183 -5.32 -11.55 -11.01
N PHE A 184 -4.29 -11.95 -10.26
CA PHE A 184 -4.00 -11.44 -8.93
C PHE A 184 -2.52 -11.68 -8.63
N GLN A 185 -2.06 -11.25 -7.46
CA GLN A 185 -0.67 -11.42 -7.05
C GLN A 185 -0.50 -12.77 -6.32
N ALA A 186 0.24 -13.70 -6.91
CA ALA A 186 0.44 -15.03 -6.32
C ALA A 186 1.92 -15.43 -6.16
N LYS A 187 2.87 -14.56 -6.50
CA LYS A 187 4.28 -14.72 -6.13
C LYS A 187 4.41 -14.74 -4.61
N ALA A 188 5.39 -15.46 -4.07
CA ALA A 188 5.72 -15.51 -2.64
C ALA A 188 6.32 -14.19 -2.09
N ALA A 189 5.59 -13.09 -2.30
CA ALA A 189 5.89 -11.71 -1.92
C ALA A 189 4.90 -11.23 -0.86
N GLU A 190 5.15 -10.08 -0.23
CA GLU A 190 4.28 -9.52 0.82
C GLU A 190 2.82 -9.33 0.36
N THR A 191 2.62 -9.02 -0.91
CA THR A 191 1.28 -8.85 -1.47
C THR A 191 0.44 -10.14 -1.46
N LEU A 192 1.08 -11.33 -1.50
CA LEU A 192 0.37 -12.60 -1.34
C LEU A 192 -0.16 -12.77 0.09
N THR A 193 0.55 -12.25 1.10
CA THR A 193 -0.01 -12.18 2.46
C THR A 193 -1.31 -11.37 2.47
N CYS A 194 -1.37 -10.28 1.70
CA CYS A 194 -2.57 -9.45 1.59
C CYS A 194 -3.73 -10.20 0.91
N ASN A 195 -3.47 -10.84 -0.23
CA ASN A 195 -4.48 -11.59 -0.98
C ASN A 195 -5.06 -12.75 -0.14
N ALA A 196 -4.19 -13.49 0.54
CA ALA A 196 -4.61 -14.60 1.36
C ALA A 196 -5.40 -14.17 2.59
N LEU A 197 -5.02 -13.06 3.22
CA LEU A 197 -5.78 -12.48 4.32
C LEU A 197 -7.18 -12.04 3.86
N GLU A 198 -7.31 -11.46 2.67
CA GLU A 198 -8.62 -11.10 2.08
C GLU A 198 -9.50 -12.33 1.90
N TRP A 199 -8.97 -13.40 1.32
CA TRP A 199 -9.71 -14.64 1.17
C TRP A 199 -10.14 -15.19 2.53
N ILE A 200 -9.21 -15.35 3.47
CA ILE A 200 -9.51 -15.93 4.79
C ILE A 200 -10.54 -15.08 5.55
N ASP A 201 -10.35 -13.77 5.65
CA ASP A 201 -11.26 -12.88 6.36
C ASP A 201 -12.64 -12.80 5.68
N SER A 202 -12.70 -12.90 4.35
CA SER A 202 -13.97 -12.91 3.61
C SER A 202 -14.86 -14.12 3.93
N PHE A 203 -14.26 -15.25 4.30
CA PHE A 203 -14.94 -16.46 4.80
C PHE A 203 -15.15 -16.44 6.33
N GLY A 204 -14.62 -15.43 7.04
CA GLY A 204 -14.63 -15.36 8.49
C GLY A 204 -13.63 -16.31 9.16
N GLY A 205 -12.52 -16.63 8.48
CA GLY A 205 -11.45 -17.50 8.97
C GLY A 205 -10.41 -16.83 9.88
N GLY A 206 -10.62 -15.55 10.23
CA GLY A 206 -9.77 -14.80 11.17
C GLY A 206 -8.60 -14.06 10.51
N ALA A 207 -7.67 -13.57 11.33
CA ALA A 207 -6.60 -12.64 10.92
C ALA A 207 -5.19 -13.24 11.05
N ILE A 208 -5.04 -14.56 10.90
CA ILE A 208 -3.79 -15.33 11.09
C ILE A 208 -3.34 -15.39 12.56
N VAL A 209 -3.09 -14.21 13.15
CA VAL A 209 -2.85 -13.98 14.58
C VAL A 209 -3.87 -12.93 15.04
N ASP A 210 -4.66 -13.25 16.06
CA ASP A 210 -5.67 -12.33 16.57
C ASP A 210 -5.07 -11.22 17.45
N LYS A 211 -5.90 -10.27 17.88
CA LYS A 211 -5.48 -9.13 18.71
C LYS A 211 -4.93 -9.54 20.08
N SER A 212 -5.26 -10.73 20.57
CA SER A 212 -4.72 -11.28 21.83
C SER A 212 -3.35 -11.95 21.65
N GLY A 213 -2.88 -12.07 20.40
CA GLY A 213 -1.65 -12.79 20.06
C GLY A 213 -1.86 -14.28 19.86
N LYS A 214 -3.10 -14.79 19.80
CA LYS A 214 -3.36 -16.20 19.54
C LYS A 214 -3.33 -16.47 18.04
N VAL A 215 -2.60 -17.51 17.63
CA VAL A 215 -2.61 -17.99 16.24
C VAL A 215 -3.93 -18.74 16.00
N ASN A 216 -4.62 -18.42 14.91
CA ASN A 216 -5.90 -19.05 14.56
C ASN A 216 -6.01 -19.29 13.05
N ILE A 217 -4.95 -19.82 12.42
CA ILE A 217 -4.96 -20.13 11.00
C ILE A 217 -5.48 -21.54 10.71
N ASP A 218 -5.31 -22.48 11.65
CA ASP A 218 -5.85 -23.85 11.56
C ASP A 218 -7.33 -23.90 11.94
N ASN A 219 -8.17 -23.48 11.00
CA ASN A 219 -9.61 -23.59 11.11
C ASN A 219 -10.27 -23.90 9.75
N PRO A 220 -11.49 -24.47 9.73
CA PRO A 220 -12.15 -24.90 8.49
C PRO A 220 -12.38 -23.77 7.48
N LYS A 221 -12.70 -22.55 7.95
CA LYS A 221 -12.98 -21.39 7.09
C LYS A 221 -11.73 -20.87 6.39
N ALA A 222 -10.60 -20.83 7.10
CA ALA A 222 -9.30 -20.50 6.49
C ALA A 222 -8.88 -21.56 5.46
N ALA A 223 -9.07 -22.85 5.77
CA ALA A 223 -8.78 -23.93 4.83
C ALA A 223 -9.67 -23.85 3.57
N GLU A 224 -10.98 -23.59 3.72
CA GLU A 224 -11.91 -23.42 2.60
C GLU A 224 -11.54 -22.24 1.70
N ALA A 225 -11.17 -21.10 2.29
CA ALA A 225 -10.74 -19.92 1.55
C ALA A 225 -9.50 -20.21 0.69
N LEU A 226 -8.47 -20.86 1.27
CA LEU A 226 -7.24 -21.18 0.56
C LEU A 226 -7.43 -22.28 -0.48
N LYS A 227 -8.30 -23.27 -0.24
CA LYS A 227 -8.72 -24.25 -1.26
C LYS A 227 -9.41 -23.58 -2.44
N THR A 228 -10.31 -22.64 -2.16
CA THR A 228 -11.02 -21.88 -3.19
C THR A 228 -10.02 -21.12 -4.05
N ALA A 229 -9.06 -20.42 -3.44
CA ALA A 229 -8.02 -19.71 -4.16
C ALA A 229 -7.12 -20.65 -5.01
N ALA A 230 -6.73 -21.80 -4.45
CA ALA A 230 -5.94 -22.79 -5.16
C ALA A 230 -6.68 -23.37 -6.39
N SER A 231 -8.00 -23.49 -6.32
CA SER A 231 -8.82 -24.01 -7.43
C SER A 231 -8.83 -23.11 -8.68
N TRP A 232 -8.47 -21.83 -8.53
CA TRP A 232 -8.41 -20.89 -9.65
C TRP A 232 -7.19 -21.09 -10.53
N ILE A 233 -6.11 -21.66 -9.98
CA ILE A 233 -4.84 -21.83 -10.67
C ILE A 233 -5.00 -22.86 -11.79
N GLY A 234 -4.71 -22.43 -13.03
CA GLY A 234 -4.86 -23.25 -14.23
C GLY A 234 -6.29 -23.36 -14.75
N THR A 235 -7.28 -22.75 -14.09
CA THR A 235 -8.69 -22.77 -14.51
C THR A 235 -9.12 -21.39 -15.04
N ILE A 236 -9.36 -20.45 -14.14
CA ILE A 236 -9.68 -19.05 -14.45
C ILE A 236 -8.47 -18.14 -14.31
N ALA A 237 -7.47 -18.54 -13.55
CA ALA A 237 -6.19 -17.85 -13.44
C ALA A 237 -5.11 -18.64 -14.18
N PRO A 238 -4.22 -17.98 -14.95
CA PRO A 238 -3.15 -18.67 -15.66
C PRO A 238 -2.11 -19.22 -14.67
N GLN A 239 -1.40 -20.29 -15.04
CA GLN A 239 -0.28 -20.80 -14.23
C GLN A 239 0.77 -19.72 -13.93
N GLY A 240 1.00 -18.81 -14.87
CA GLY A 240 1.92 -17.67 -14.71
C GLY A 240 1.58 -16.73 -13.55
N VAL A 241 0.34 -16.75 -13.02
CA VAL A 241 -0.06 -15.92 -11.88
C VAL A 241 0.81 -16.17 -10.64
N LEU A 242 1.35 -17.38 -10.50
CA LEU A 242 2.28 -17.76 -9.43
C LEU A 242 3.58 -16.94 -9.43
N ASN A 243 3.86 -16.21 -10.51
CA ASN A 243 5.00 -15.30 -10.61
C ASN A 243 4.59 -13.81 -10.60
N TYR A 244 3.29 -13.52 -10.48
CA TYR A 244 2.80 -12.14 -10.54
C TYR A 244 2.87 -11.46 -9.17
N GLU A 245 3.44 -10.26 -9.22
CA GLU A 245 3.21 -9.16 -8.28
C GLU A 245 2.18 -8.19 -8.87
N GLU A 246 2.02 -7.01 -8.27
CA GLU A 246 1.07 -5.95 -8.64
C GLU A 246 1.12 -5.63 -10.14
N GLU A 247 2.31 -5.33 -10.66
CA GLU A 247 2.51 -4.89 -12.04
C GLU A 247 2.33 -6.03 -13.05
N GLY A 248 2.66 -7.26 -12.66
CA GLY A 248 2.44 -8.44 -13.50
C GLY A 248 0.94 -8.68 -13.74
N ALA A 249 0.14 -8.64 -12.68
CA ALA A 249 -1.32 -8.75 -12.78
C ALA A 249 -1.92 -7.54 -13.53
N ARG A 250 -1.47 -6.32 -13.22
CA ARG A 250 -1.92 -5.09 -13.89
C ARG A 250 -1.65 -5.15 -15.39
N GLY A 251 -0.48 -5.59 -15.82
CA GLY A 251 -0.11 -5.68 -17.24
C GLY A 251 -1.05 -6.58 -18.04
N VAL A 252 -1.40 -7.76 -17.50
CA VAL A 252 -2.35 -8.67 -18.16
C VAL A 252 -3.75 -8.07 -18.23
N PHE A 253 -4.22 -7.46 -17.15
CA PHE A 253 -5.54 -6.80 -17.14
C PHE A 253 -5.58 -5.62 -18.12
N GLN A 254 -4.62 -4.70 -18.02
CA GLN A 254 -4.55 -3.48 -18.81
C GLN A 254 -4.35 -3.74 -20.30
N SER A 255 -3.66 -4.82 -20.69
CA SER A 255 -3.57 -5.24 -22.10
C SER A 255 -4.89 -5.81 -22.65
N GLY A 256 -5.94 -5.89 -21.84
CA GLY A 256 -7.26 -6.34 -22.23
C GLY A 256 -7.47 -7.85 -22.15
N ASN A 257 -6.54 -8.59 -21.53
CA ASN A 257 -6.50 -10.05 -21.53
C ASN A 257 -6.98 -10.69 -20.22
N ALA A 258 -7.53 -9.92 -19.27
CA ALA A 258 -8.20 -10.48 -18.10
C ALA A 258 -9.59 -9.88 -17.89
N VAL A 259 -10.55 -10.73 -17.46
CA VAL A 259 -11.92 -10.30 -17.14
C VAL A 259 -11.95 -9.58 -15.80
N PHE A 260 -11.30 -10.17 -14.79
CA PHE A 260 -11.19 -9.63 -13.43
C PHE A 260 -9.73 -9.47 -13.02
N MET A 261 -9.48 -8.51 -12.14
CA MET A 261 -8.20 -8.35 -11.46
C MET A 261 -8.39 -7.93 -10.01
N ARG A 262 -7.71 -8.60 -9.07
CA ARG A 262 -7.51 -8.04 -7.72
C ARG A 262 -6.27 -7.17 -7.76
N ASN A 263 -6.39 -5.91 -7.35
CA ASN A 263 -5.24 -5.01 -7.20
C ASN A 263 -5.57 -3.87 -6.24
N TRP A 264 -4.59 -3.01 -6.00
CA TRP A 264 -4.73 -1.76 -5.24
C TRP A 264 -5.33 -0.63 -6.10
N PRO A 265 -5.84 0.45 -5.49
CA PRO A 265 -6.43 1.61 -6.16
C PRO A 265 -5.57 2.31 -7.24
N TYR A 266 -4.23 2.27 -7.13
CA TYR A 266 -3.36 2.95 -8.11
C TYR A 266 -3.58 2.47 -9.56
N ALA A 267 -4.02 1.21 -9.73
CA ALA A 267 -4.24 0.63 -11.04
C ALA A 267 -5.38 1.32 -11.83
N TRP A 268 -6.30 2.04 -11.16
CA TRP A 268 -7.38 2.78 -11.81
C TRP A 268 -6.85 3.87 -12.76
N ALA A 269 -5.92 4.70 -12.29
CA ALA A 269 -5.34 5.79 -13.09
C ALA A 269 -4.59 5.28 -14.33
N LEU A 270 -4.02 4.08 -14.25
CA LEU A 270 -3.30 3.44 -15.35
C LEU A 270 -4.25 2.74 -16.33
N ALA A 271 -5.26 2.03 -15.81
CA ALA A 271 -6.24 1.33 -16.64
C ALA A 271 -7.16 2.30 -17.40
N ASN A 272 -7.36 3.52 -16.90
CA ASN A 272 -8.10 4.60 -17.58
C ASN A 272 -7.19 5.71 -18.11
N SER A 273 -5.89 5.45 -18.30
CA SER A 273 -5.04 6.42 -19.02
C SER A 273 -5.48 6.52 -20.48
N PRO A 274 -5.21 7.66 -21.17
CA PRO A 274 -5.53 7.82 -22.59
C PRO A 274 -4.97 6.69 -23.48
N ASP A 275 -3.78 6.20 -23.15
CA ASP A 275 -3.08 5.15 -23.92
C ASP A 275 -3.52 3.72 -23.55
N SER A 276 -4.41 3.55 -22.57
CA SER A 276 -4.89 2.23 -22.16
C SER A 276 -5.91 1.68 -23.16
N PRO A 277 -5.74 0.46 -23.69
CA PRO A 277 -6.70 -0.15 -24.63
C PRO A 277 -8.05 -0.49 -23.98
N ILE A 278 -8.09 -0.48 -22.64
CA ILE A 278 -9.30 -0.68 -21.84
C ILE A 278 -9.82 0.61 -21.18
N ASN A 279 -9.34 1.78 -21.59
CA ASN A 279 -9.83 3.06 -21.08
C ASN A 279 -11.36 3.17 -21.21
N GLY A 280 -12.03 3.60 -20.14
CA GLY A 280 -13.50 3.71 -20.05
C GLY A 280 -14.23 2.38 -19.85
N LYS A 281 -13.56 1.24 -20.06
CA LYS A 281 -14.15 -0.11 -20.01
C LYS A 281 -13.99 -0.80 -18.65
N VAL A 282 -13.41 -0.11 -17.67
CA VAL A 282 -13.10 -0.67 -16.35
C VAL A 282 -14.08 -0.17 -15.28
N GLY A 283 -14.46 -1.07 -14.39
CA GLY A 283 -15.16 -0.77 -13.15
C GLY A 283 -14.40 -1.31 -11.94
N VAL A 284 -14.74 -0.79 -10.76
CA VAL A 284 -14.15 -1.18 -9.48
C VAL A 284 -15.29 -1.43 -8.49
N VAL A 285 -15.22 -2.55 -7.79
CA VAL A 285 -16.11 -2.90 -6.67
C VAL A 285 -15.30 -3.45 -5.51
N ALA A 286 -15.93 -3.59 -4.34
CA ALA A 286 -15.35 -4.32 -3.22
C ALA A 286 -15.04 -5.77 -3.64
N LEU A 287 -14.05 -6.39 -2.98
CA LEU A 287 -13.76 -7.80 -3.21
C LEU A 287 -14.97 -8.68 -2.82
N PRO A 288 -15.19 -9.80 -3.51
CA PRO A 288 -16.30 -10.70 -3.20
C PRO A 288 -16.23 -11.27 -1.79
N LYS A 289 -17.39 -11.62 -1.22
CA LYS A 289 -17.48 -12.32 0.06
C LYS A 289 -17.25 -13.84 -0.08
N GLY A 290 -16.84 -14.46 1.02
CA GLY A 290 -16.67 -15.91 1.14
C GLY A 290 -17.90 -16.62 1.70
N GLY A 291 -18.58 -17.43 0.88
CA GLY A 291 -19.77 -18.15 1.31
C GLY A 291 -20.98 -17.24 1.59
N ALA A 292 -22.06 -17.84 2.09
CA ALA A 292 -23.30 -17.10 2.35
C ALA A 292 -23.15 -16.09 3.49
N ASP A 293 -22.50 -16.50 4.58
CA ASP A 293 -22.31 -15.74 5.83
C ASP A 293 -21.02 -14.91 5.87
N GLY A 294 -20.32 -14.82 4.73
CA GLY A 294 -19.09 -14.04 4.60
C GLY A 294 -19.32 -12.55 4.51
N LYS A 295 -18.22 -11.82 4.38
CA LYS A 295 -18.21 -10.37 4.16
C LYS A 295 -17.23 -9.99 3.04
N SER A 296 -17.50 -8.87 2.39
CA SER A 296 -16.51 -8.20 1.55
C SER A 296 -15.45 -7.54 2.44
N THR A 297 -14.18 -7.71 2.08
CA THR A 297 -13.05 -7.19 2.84
C THR A 297 -11.87 -6.94 1.91
N GLY A 298 -11.05 -5.95 2.22
CA GLY A 298 -9.78 -5.67 1.56
C GLY A 298 -8.69 -5.60 2.62
N THR A 299 -7.49 -6.09 2.34
CA THR A 299 -6.38 -5.95 3.30
C THR A 299 -5.97 -4.49 3.37
N LEU A 300 -5.81 -3.96 4.58
CA LEU A 300 -5.26 -2.61 4.80
C LEU A 300 -3.82 -2.55 4.29
N GLY A 301 -3.61 -1.72 3.29
CA GLY A 301 -2.32 -1.36 2.74
C GLY A 301 -1.99 0.12 3.00
N GLY A 302 -1.16 0.66 2.13
CA GLY A 302 -0.72 2.04 2.21
C GLY A 302 0.67 2.21 2.80
N TRP A 303 1.15 3.43 2.65
CA TRP A 303 2.49 3.83 2.99
C TRP A 303 2.49 5.16 3.72
N ASN A 304 3.52 5.33 4.51
CA ASN A 304 3.73 6.44 5.42
C ASN A 304 5.09 7.07 5.15
N LEU A 305 5.34 8.23 5.74
CA LEU A 305 6.61 8.93 5.65
C LEU A 305 7.23 9.10 7.04
N SER A 306 8.45 8.63 7.20
CA SER A 306 9.20 8.70 8.46
C SER A 306 10.49 9.49 8.28
N VAL A 307 10.90 10.22 9.32
CA VAL A 307 12.20 10.91 9.32
C VAL A 307 13.20 10.12 10.14
N SER A 308 14.36 9.85 9.54
CA SER A 308 15.49 9.15 10.16
C SER A 308 16.03 9.93 11.35
N LYS A 309 16.27 9.26 12.49
CA LYS A 309 17.00 9.88 13.61
C LYS A 309 18.49 10.11 13.31
N TYR A 310 18.97 9.57 12.19
CA TYR A 310 20.35 9.73 11.69
C TYR A 310 20.47 10.85 10.66
N SER A 311 19.36 11.49 10.28
CA SER A 311 19.36 12.67 9.43
C SER A 311 20.18 13.79 10.07
N LYS A 312 20.97 14.49 9.24
CA LYS A 312 21.68 15.71 9.67
C LYS A 312 20.78 16.94 9.69
N HIS A 313 19.61 16.87 9.05
CA HIS A 313 18.66 17.96 8.88
C HIS A 313 17.22 17.53 9.24
N PRO A 314 16.97 17.03 10.47
CA PRO A 314 15.68 16.43 10.84
C PRO A 314 14.51 17.42 10.74
N GLU A 315 14.73 18.71 11.00
CA GLU A 315 13.71 19.76 10.84
C GLU A 315 13.29 19.95 9.39
N ILE A 316 14.26 20.00 8.47
CA ILE A 316 14.03 20.15 7.03
C ILE A 316 13.35 18.90 6.46
N ALA A 317 13.79 17.72 6.88
CA ALA A 317 13.17 16.45 6.51
C ALA A 317 11.72 16.34 7.03
N ALA A 318 11.44 16.82 8.26
CA ALA A 318 10.08 16.85 8.79
C ALA A 318 9.18 17.85 8.06
N ASP A 319 9.72 18.99 7.59
CA ASP A 319 8.99 19.92 6.74
C ASP A 319 8.61 19.30 5.39
N LEU A 320 9.53 18.56 4.75
CA LEU A 320 9.23 17.77 3.54
C LEU A 320 8.12 16.75 3.81
N VAL A 321 8.19 16.01 4.93
CA VAL A 321 7.13 15.06 5.31
C VAL A 321 5.78 15.75 5.49
N LYS A 322 5.75 16.89 6.18
CA LYS A 322 4.53 17.69 6.38
C LYS A 322 3.95 18.16 5.05
N TYR A 323 4.79 18.62 4.12
CA TYR A 323 4.37 19.04 2.79
C TYR A 323 3.79 17.86 1.99
N LEU A 324 4.47 16.72 1.96
CA LEU A 324 4.02 15.56 1.18
C LEU A 324 2.75 14.91 1.74
N ALA A 325 2.51 15.05 3.04
CA ALA A 325 1.30 14.57 3.71
C ALA A 325 0.15 15.60 3.72
N SER A 326 0.35 16.80 3.16
CA SER A 326 -0.66 17.88 3.16
C SER A 326 -1.94 17.53 2.39
N PRO A 327 -3.08 18.19 2.69
CA PRO A 327 -4.31 18.03 1.93
C PRO A 327 -4.14 18.27 0.43
N GLU A 328 -3.38 19.30 0.04
CA GLU A 328 -3.15 19.66 -1.35
C GLU A 328 -2.39 18.56 -2.09
N GLU A 329 -1.33 18.04 -1.48
CA GLU A 329 -0.52 16.99 -2.09
C GLU A 329 -1.25 15.65 -2.14
N GLN A 330 -1.98 15.28 -1.08
CA GLN A 330 -2.80 14.08 -1.10
C GLN A 330 -3.95 14.17 -2.11
N LYS A 331 -4.60 15.34 -2.26
CA LYS A 331 -5.59 15.60 -3.31
C LYS A 331 -4.97 15.41 -4.70
N ARG A 332 -3.79 15.98 -4.93
CA ARG A 332 -3.07 15.85 -6.21
C ARG A 332 -2.75 14.39 -6.53
N ARG A 333 -2.22 13.63 -5.56
CA ARG A 333 -1.90 12.21 -5.73
C ARG A 333 -3.14 11.34 -5.96
N ALA A 334 -4.25 11.66 -5.29
CA ALA A 334 -5.53 11.01 -5.56
C ALA A 334 -6.00 11.24 -7.00
N ILE A 335 -5.99 12.49 -7.48
CA ILE A 335 -6.46 12.82 -8.83
C ILE A 335 -5.58 12.20 -9.92
N LEU A 336 -4.24 12.28 -9.78
CA LEU A 336 -3.32 11.89 -10.85
C LEU A 336 -2.93 10.41 -10.85
N GLY A 337 -2.95 9.79 -9.67
CA GLY A 337 -2.46 8.43 -9.45
C GLY A 337 -3.44 7.49 -8.76
N SER A 338 -4.64 7.96 -8.39
CA SER A 338 -5.63 7.15 -7.69
C SER A 338 -5.14 6.57 -6.37
N PHE A 339 -4.20 7.26 -5.70
CA PHE A 339 -3.78 6.91 -4.34
C PHE A 339 -4.82 7.38 -3.35
N ASN A 340 -5.32 6.49 -2.50
CA ASN A 340 -6.34 6.85 -1.54
C ASN A 340 -5.77 7.81 -0.48
N PRO A 341 -6.36 9.00 -0.30
CA PRO A 341 -5.97 9.90 0.76
C PRO A 341 -6.13 9.25 2.13
N THR A 342 -5.28 9.64 3.05
CA THR A 342 -5.46 9.37 4.48
C THR A 342 -6.24 10.47 5.19
N ILE A 343 -6.47 11.60 4.53
CA ILE A 343 -7.27 12.73 5.02
C ILE A 343 -8.74 12.51 4.68
N VAL A 344 -9.57 12.44 5.72
CA VAL A 344 -10.98 12.00 5.62
C VAL A 344 -11.82 12.91 4.72
N SER A 345 -11.60 14.22 4.78
CA SER A 345 -12.38 15.20 4.02
C SER A 345 -12.21 15.06 2.50
N LEU A 346 -11.08 14.53 2.03
CA LEU A 346 -10.81 14.38 0.60
C LEU A 346 -11.67 13.33 -0.09
N TYR A 347 -12.33 12.45 0.66
CA TYR A 347 -13.32 11.51 0.11
C TYR A 347 -14.66 12.18 -0.24
N LYS A 348 -14.84 13.46 0.13
CA LYS A 348 -15.99 14.29 -0.24
C LYS A 348 -15.63 15.39 -1.24
N ASP A 349 -14.35 15.48 -1.63
CA ASP A 349 -13.88 16.49 -2.57
C ASP A 349 -14.37 16.18 -4.00
N ALA A 350 -14.95 17.17 -4.67
CA ALA A 350 -15.59 17.00 -5.97
C ALA A 350 -14.60 16.61 -7.07
N ASP A 351 -13.37 17.15 -7.04
CA ASP A 351 -12.36 16.83 -8.05
C ASP A 351 -11.81 15.42 -7.84
N VAL A 352 -11.62 15.03 -6.58
CA VAL A 352 -11.21 13.66 -6.22
C VAL A 352 -12.27 12.65 -6.68
N LEU A 353 -13.55 12.90 -6.40
CA LEU A 353 -14.65 12.00 -6.80
C LEU A 353 -14.89 12.00 -8.31
N LYS A 354 -14.63 13.11 -9.00
CA LYS A 354 -14.66 13.15 -10.46
C LYS A 354 -13.58 12.26 -11.08
N ALA A 355 -12.36 12.28 -10.53
CA ALA A 355 -11.26 11.45 -11.01
C ALA A 355 -11.39 9.97 -10.58
N ASN A 356 -11.88 9.73 -9.36
CA ASN A 356 -11.98 8.42 -8.73
C ASN A 356 -13.37 8.21 -8.10
N PRO A 357 -14.43 7.97 -8.90
CA PRO A 357 -15.79 7.84 -8.37
C PRO A 357 -15.94 6.76 -7.30
N PHE A 358 -15.14 5.68 -7.40
CA PHE A 358 -15.18 4.56 -6.46
C PHE A 358 -14.66 4.91 -5.06
N PHE A 359 -13.96 6.03 -4.86
CA PHE A 359 -13.53 6.46 -3.52
C PHE A 359 -14.73 6.73 -2.62
N GLY A 360 -15.78 7.35 -3.15
CA GLY A 360 -17.00 7.61 -2.41
C GLY A 360 -17.77 6.32 -2.09
N THR A 361 -17.89 5.40 -3.06
CA THR A 361 -18.68 4.18 -2.90
C THR A 361 -17.99 3.12 -2.04
N LEU A 362 -16.66 3.14 -1.98
CA LEU A 362 -15.85 2.16 -1.25
C LEU A 362 -15.22 2.73 0.03
N LEU A 363 -15.64 3.91 0.49
CA LEU A 363 -15.15 4.50 1.74
C LEU A 363 -15.23 3.50 2.90
N ASP A 364 -16.36 2.81 3.05
CA ASP A 364 -16.55 1.79 4.09
C ASP A 364 -15.60 0.61 3.94
N THR A 365 -15.24 0.22 2.70
CA THR A 365 -14.23 -0.83 2.45
C THR A 365 -12.85 -0.36 2.90
N PHE A 366 -12.51 0.91 2.66
CA PHE A 366 -11.21 1.47 3.07
C PHE A 366 -11.13 1.69 4.58
N THR A 367 -12.22 2.07 5.25
CA THR A 367 -12.24 2.27 6.71
C THR A 367 -12.35 0.97 7.51
N ASN A 368 -12.91 -0.09 6.93
CA ASN A 368 -13.08 -1.39 7.58
C ASN A 368 -12.14 -2.48 7.02
N ALA A 369 -11.09 -2.07 6.32
CA ALA A 369 -10.08 -2.98 5.77
C ALA A 369 -9.45 -3.86 6.87
N VAL A 370 -9.18 -5.13 6.56
CA VAL A 370 -8.58 -6.07 7.50
C VAL A 370 -7.08 -5.82 7.62
N ALA A 371 -6.59 -5.59 8.84
CA ALA A 371 -5.18 -5.34 9.07
C ALA A 371 -4.39 -6.65 9.18
N ARG A 372 -3.20 -6.67 8.56
CA ARG A 372 -2.18 -7.70 8.80
C ARG A 372 -1.74 -7.65 10.26
N PRO A 373 -1.31 -8.77 10.88
CA PRO A 373 -1.03 -8.85 12.32
C PRO A 373 0.30 -8.17 12.73
N ALA A 374 0.72 -7.10 12.05
CA ALA A 374 1.99 -6.44 12.29
C ALA A 374 2.09 -5.82 13.68
N LYS A 375 1.03 -5.13 14.14
CA LYS A 375 1.00 -4.52 15.48
C LYS A 375 1.16 -5.55 16.59
N VAL A 376 0.47 -6.69 16.48
CA VAL A 376 0.51 -7.74 17.52
C VAL A 376 1.80 -8.58 17.44
N THR A 377 2.35 -8.79 16.24
CA THR A 377 3.57 -9.60 16.05
C THR A 377 4.87 -8.80 16.11
N GLY A 378 4.78 -7.46 16.10
CA GLY A 378 5.90 -6.53 16.27
C GLY A 378 7.09 -6.84 15.36
N ALA A 379 8.29 -6.87 15.95
CA ALA A 379 9.53 -7.18 15.24
C ALA A 379 9.56 -8.57 14.58
N LYS A 380 8.65 -9.50 14.96
CA LYS A 380 8.54 -10.83 14.34
C LYS A 380 7.62 -10.87 13.12
N TYR A 381 6.95 -9.76 12.77
CA TYR A 381 6.02 -9.71 11.64
C TYR A 381 6.61 -10.25 10.35
N SER A 382 7.84 -9.84 9.97
CA SER A 382 8.47 -10.27 8.73
C SER A 382 8.61 -11.80 8.64
N ARG A 383 8.89 -12.46 9.78
CA ARG A 383 8.98 -13.92 9.84
C ARG A 383 7.60 -14.57 9.76
N VAL A 384 6.60 -13.99 10.42
CA VAL A 384 5.20 -14.44 10.37
C VAL A 384 4.67 -14.36 8.93
N SER A 385 4.84 -13.22 8.27
CA SER A 385 4.42 -13.00 6.88
C SER A 385 5.15 -13.94 5.92
N ALA A 386 6.47 -14.12 6.07
CA ALA A 386 7.25 -15.03 5.23
C ALA A 386 6.77 -16.49 5.35
N ASP A 387 6.53 -16.97 6.59
CA ASP A 387 6.02 -18.32 6.81
C ASP A 387 4.60 -18.49 6.25
N PHE A 388 3.74 -17.49 6.44
CA PHE A 388 2.39 -17.49 5.91
C PHE A 388 2.37 -17.49 4.38
N ARG A 389 3.02 -16.55 3.71
CA ARG A 389 3.00 -16.45 2.24
C ARG A 389 3.66 -17.63 1.54
N ASN A 390 4.72 -18.19 2.12
CA ASN A 390 5.38 -19.37 1.54
C ASN A 390 4.47 -20.60 1.64
N THR A 391 3.75 -20.76 2.75
CA THR A 391 2.73 -21.81 2.88
C THR A 391 1.60 -21.61 1.89
N VAL A 392 1.06 -20.39 1.77
CA VAL A 392 -0.02 -20.08 0.82
C VAL A 392 0.45 -20.33 -0.61
N HIS A 393 1.62 -19.80 -1.00
CA HIS A 393 2.18 -20.01 -2.35
C HIS A 393 2.33 -21.50 -2.65
N SER A 394 2.80 -22.29 -1.68
CA SER A 394 2.89 -23.74 -1.82
C SER A 394 1.53 -24.43 -1.97
N ILE A 395 0.47 -23.93 -1.30
CA ILE A 395 -0.92 -24.40 -1.49
C ILE A 395 -1.39 -24.09 -2.92
N LEU A 396 -1.18 -22.86 -3.39
CA LEU A 396 -1.59 -22.42 -4.73
C LEU A 396 -0.87 -23.22 -5.83
N SER A 397 0.42 -23.51 -5.67
CA SER A 397 1.21 -24.23 -6.69
C SER A 397 1.05 -25.74 -6.65
N GLY A 398 0.84 -26.35 -5.46
CA GLY A 398 0.68 -27.81 -5.32
C GLY A 398 -0.78 -28.29 -5.26
N GLY A 399 -1.75 -27.38 -5.33
CA GLY A 399 -3.18 -27.68 -5.40
C GLY A 399 -3.89 -27.78 -4.04
N ALA A 400 -5.22 -27.86 -4.09
CA ALA A 400 -6.11 -27.73 -2.94
C ALA A 400 -6.06 -28.91 -1.93
N ALA A 401 -5.67 -30.11 -2.36
CA ALA A 401 -5.73 -31.34 -1.54
C ALA A 401 -4.78 -31.33 -0.31
N GLN A 402 -3.74 -30.51 -0.35
CA GLN A 402 -2.72 -30.38 0.71
C GLN A 402 -3.04 -29.25 1.71
N THR A 403 -4.16 -28.52 1.51
CA THR A 403 -4.44 -27.28 2.25
C THR A 403 -4.52 -27.50 3.76
N GLU A 404 -5.30 -28.48 4.23
CA GLU A 404 -5.47 -28.75 5.66
C GLU A 404 -4.15 -29.09 6.34
N ALA A 405 -3.36 -29.99 5.73
CA ALA A 405 -2.08 -30.37 6.28
C ALA A 405 -1.13 -29.16 6.41
N LYS A 406 -1.06 -28.34 5.36
CA LYS A 406 -0.20 -27.15 5.33
C LYS A 406 -0.63 -26.06 6.31
N VAL A 407 -1.93 -25.83 6.43
CA VAL A 407 -2.49 -24.86 7.38
C VAL A 407 -2.22 -25.30 8.83
N LYS A 408 -2.40 -26.60 9.14
CA LYS A 408 -2.07 -27.18 10.44
C LYS A 408 -0.58 -27.07 10.79
N ASP A 409 0.30 -27.29 9.83
CA ASP A 409 1.75 -27.14 10.04
C ASP A 409 2.15 -25.67 10.21
N LEU A 410 1.50 -24.77 9.48
CA LEU A 410 1.70 -23.33 9.64
C LEU A 410 1.28 -22.85 11.03
N GLN A 411 0.13 -23.29 11.55
CA GLN A 411 -0.31 -22.99 12.91
C GLN A 411 0.79 -23.30 13.92
N LYS A 412 1.33 -24.53 13.92
CA LYS A 412 2.43 -24.95 14.80
C LYS A 412 3.69 -24.11 14.59
N LYS A 413 3.98 -23.70 13.36
CA LYS A 413 5.15 -22.85 13.05
C LYS A 413 5.01 -21.46 13.67
N LEU A 414 3.84 -20.83 13.50
CA LEU A 414 3.56 -19.50 14.05
C LEU A 414 3.47 -19.52 15.59
N GLU A 415 2.89 -20.57 16.19
CA GLU A 415 2.86 -20.73 17.65
C GLU A 415 4.27 -20.81 18.26
N ARG A 416 5.21 -21.47 17.57
CA ARG A 416 6.62 -21.51 17.99
C ARG A 416 7.30 -20.13 17.89
N ILE A 417 6.93 -19.30 16.92
CA ILE A 417 7.42 -17.92 16.81
C ILE A 417 6.89 -17.07 17.96
N GLY A 418 5.60 -17.21 18.27
CA GLY A 418 4.90 -16.49 19.33
C GLY A 418 5.11 -17.04 20.74
N LYS A 419 5.95 -18.06 20.99
CA LYS A 419 6.26 -18.67 22.32
C LYS A 419 5.15 -18.45 23.39
N ASN A 420 3.99 -19.09 23.22
CA ASN A 420 2.80 -18.97 24.11
C ASN A 420 2.11 -17.58 24.10
N GLY A 421 1.93 -16.96 22.93
CA GLY A 421 1.26 -15.66 22.77
C GLY A 421 2.15 -14.44 23.07
N LYS A 422 3.43 -14.66 23.35
CA LYS A 422 4.46 -13.62 23.50
C LYS A 422 5.18 -13.35 22.18
N TRP A 423 4.73 -12.31 21.50
CA TRP A 423 5.27 -11.86 20.24
C TRP A 423 6.54 -11.04 20.39
#